data_AF-A0A8J7DHL4-F1
#
_entry.id   AF-A0A8J7DHL4-F1
#
_cell.length_a   1.000
_cell.length_b   1.000
_cell.length_c   1.000
_cell.angle_alpha   90.00
_cell.angle_beta   90.00
_cell.angle_gamma   90.00
#
_symmetry.space_group_name_H-M   'P 1'
#
loop_
_entity.id
_entity.type
_entity.pdbx_description
1 polymer ?
#
loop_
_entity_poly.entity_id
_entity_poly.type
_entity_poly.pdbx_seq_one_letter_code
_entity_poly.pdbx_strand_id
1 'polypeptide(L)'
;GCFRLPAPTIQQPDLLVSQPEELADNNLSCEQMALLNSQSLSINQRVAAEAFDYLLQLTTGKLRRFATYFDLESGSGKSLYTTQVSIMQAILLSHSCATPIGKR
;
A
#
# COMPACT_ATOMS: atom_id res chain seq x y z
N GLY A 1 -2.46 -11.22 21.37
CA GLY A 1 -3.80 -10.76 20.96
C GLY A 1 -3.91 -10.89 19.46
N CYS A 2 -4.98 -11.51 18.95
CA CYS A 2 -5.26 -11.52 17.52
C CYS A 2 -5.83 -10.17 17.11
N PHE A 3 -5.01 -9.29 16.54
CA PHE A 3 -5.52 -8.09 15.89
C PHE A 3 -6.25 -8.52 14.62
N ARG A 4 -7.57 -8.32 14.57
CA ARG A 4 -8.33 -8.44 13.32
C ARG A 4 -8.01 -7.22 12.46
N LEU A 5 -6.82 -7.22 11.85
CA LEU A 5 -6.42 -6.19 10.91
C LEU A 5 -7.11 -6.44 9.57
N PRO A 6 -7.52 -5.38 8.84
CA PRO A 6 -8.08 -5.54 7.51
C PRO A 6 -7.01 -6.12 6.57
N ALA A 7 -7.42 -7.03 5.68
CA ALA A 7 -6.53 -7.56 4.65
C ALA A 7 -6.08 -6.43 3.70
N PRO A 8 -4.88 -6.51 3.09
CA PRO A 8 -4.41 -5.49 2.15
C PRO A 8 -5.41 -5.20 1.02
N THR A 9 -6.09 -6.23 0.51
CA THR A 9 -7.12 -6.12 -0.55
C THR A 9 -8.39 -5.40 -0.10
N ILE A 10 -8.65 -5.32 1.21
CA ILE A 10 -9.74 -4.51 1.78
C ILE A 10 -9.26 -3.06 1.92
N GLN A 11 -7.99 -2.85 2.31
CA GLN A 11 -7.43 -1.52 2.51
C GLN A 11 -7.19 -0.76 1.19
N GLN A 12 -6.79 -1.48 0.14
CA GLN A 12 -6.57 -0.93 -1.19
C GLN A 12 -7.07 -1.93 -2.25
N PRO A 13 -8.37 -1.89 -2.61
CA PRO A 13 -8.96 -2.80 -3.60
C PRO A 13 -8.35 -2.67 -4.99
N ASP A 14 -7.91 -1.46 -5.35
CA ASP A 14 -7.35 -1.16 -6.68
C ASP A 14 -6.05 -1.93 -6.96
N LEU A 15 -5.37 -2.48 -5.94
CA LEU A 15 -4.24 -3.41 -6.13
C LEU A 15 -4.61 -4.69 -6.87
N LEU A 16 -5.91 -5.04 -6.92
CA LEU A 16 -6.41 -6.20 -7.68
C LEU A 16 -6.63 -5.87 -9.16
N VAL A 17 -6.55 -4.60 -9.53
CA VAL A 17 -6.73 -4.13 -10.91
C VAL A 17 -5.36 -3.92 -11.51
N SER A 18 -5.01 -4.73 -12.52
CA SER A 18 -3.75 -4.58 -13.22
C SER A 18 -3.66 -3.22 -13.92
N GLN A 19 -2.52 -2.55 -13.75
CA GLN A 19 -2.27 -1.29 -14.43
C GLN A 19 -1.80 -1.54 -15.88
N PRO A 20 -2.02 -0.60 -16.82
CA PRO A 20 -1.64 -0.78 -18.21
C PRO A 20 -0.15 -1.12 -18.43
N GLU A 21 0.74 -0.56 -17.61
CA GLU A 21 2.17 -0.82 -17.64
C GLU A 21 2.56 -2.24 -17.18
N GLU A 22 1.73 -2.87 -16.35
CA GLU A 22 1.92 -4.26 -15.89
C GLU A 22 1.50 -5.27 -16.96
N LEU A 23 0.60 -4.85 -17.86
CA LEU A 23 0.10 -5.64 -18.99
C LEU A 23 0.90 -5.40 -20.28
N ALA A 24 1.73 -4.37 -20.31
CA ALA A 24 2.57 -4.05 -21.45
C ALA A 24 3.66 -5.12 -21.63
N ASP A 25 3.95 -5.47 -22.89
CA ASP A 25 5.01 -6.41 -23.25
C ASP A 25 6.37 -5.75 -23.00
N ASN A 26 6.89 -5.90 -21.78
CA ASN A 26 8.09 -5.22 -21.29
C ASN A 26 9.38 -5.90 -21.82
N ASN A 27 9.61 -5.84 -23.14
CA ASN A 27 10.85 -6.26 -23.80
C ASN A 27 11.99 -5.22 -23.59
N LEU A 28 12.20 -4.83 -22.33
CA LEU A 28 13.23 -3.87 -21.95
C LEU A 28 14.55 -4.60 -21.70
N SER A 29 15.65 -3.98 -22.12
CA SER A 29 16.98 -4.44 -21.69
C SER A 29 17.17 -4.18 -20.18
N CYS A 30 18.10 -4.91 -19.54
CA CYS A 30 18.43 -4.68 -18.12
C CYS A 30 18.83 -3.22 -17.82
N GLU A 31 19.50 -2.56 -18.77
CA GLU A 31 19.86 -1.14 -18.65
C GLU A 31 18.62 -0.24 -18.69
N GLN A 32 17.70 -0.47 -19.64
CA GLN A 32 16.46 0.29 -19.74
C GLN A 32 15.57 0.09 -18.52
N MET A 33 15.48 -1.14 -18.01
CA MET A 33 14.80 -1.42 -16.74
C MET A 33 15.44 -0.63 -15.60
N ALA A 34 16.78 -0.60 -15.49
CA ALA A 34 17.46 0.13 -14.43
C ALA A 34 17.22 1.65 -14.49
N LEU A 35 17.19 2.23 -15.69
CA LEU A 35 16.88 3.65 -15.90
C LEU A 35 15.44 4.01 -15.48
N LEU A 36 14.48 3.19 -15.90
CA LEU A 36 13.06 3.37 -15.53
C LEU A 36 12.84 3.15 -14.02
N ASN A 37 13.62 2.26 -13.41
CA ASN A 37 13.57 1.96 -11.98
C ASN A 37 14.42 2.92 -11.12
N SER A 38 14.89 4.05 -11.67
CA SER A 38 15.79 4.97 -10.95
C SER A 38 15.19 5.55 -9.65
N GLN A 39 13.88 5.78 -9.61
CA GLN A 39 13.16 6.19 -8.39
C GLN A 39 12.94 5.03 -7.40
N SER A 40 13.10 3.78 -7.85
CA SER A 40 12.78 2.62 -7.02
C SER A 40 13.72 2.45 -5.86
N LEU A 41 14.96 2.93 -5.95
CA LEU A 41 15.92 2.75 -4.86
C LEU A 41 15.44 3.45 -3.59
N SER A 42 15.04 4.72 -3.70
CA SER A 42 14.53 5.50 -2.56
C SER A 42 13.18 4.99 -2.07
N ILE A 43 12.28 4.61 -2.99
CA ILE A 43 11.00 3.95 -2.65
C ILE A 43 11.25 2.66 -1.88
N ASN A 44 12.09 1.76 -2.41
CA ASN A 44 12.38 0.46 -1.82
C ASN A 44 12.98 0.60 -0.43
N GLN A 45 13.91 1.55 -0.24
CA GLN A 45 14.48 1.84 1.07
C GLN A 45 13.42 2.35 2.06
N ARG A 46 12.54 3.28 1.62
CA ARG A 46 11.46 3.80 2.45
C ARG A 46 10.46 2.71 2.85
N VAL A 47 10.05 1.87 1.89
CA VAL A 47 9.15 0.73 2.12
C VAL A 47 9.79 -0.29 3.06
N ALA A 48 11.07 -0.63 2.85
CA ALA A 48 11.79 -1.57 3.70
C ALA A 48 11.87 -1.09 5.15
N ALA A 49 12.15 0.20 5.36
CA ALA A 49 12.17 0.79 6.69
C ALA A 49 10.79 0.70 7.38
N GLU A 50 9.72 1.01 6.66
CA GLU A 50 8.34 0.93 7.18
C GLU A 50 7.94 -0.53 7.50
N ALA A 51 8.27 -1.47 6.60
CA ALA A 51 7.99 -2.89 6.79
C ALA A 51 8.75 -3.46 8.01
N PHE A 52 10.01 -3.06 8.19
CA PHE A 52 10.81 -3.45 9.34
C PHE A 52 10.20 -2.92 10.65
N ASP A 53 9.80 -1.64 10.71
CA ASP A 53 9.12 -1.07 11.88
C ASP A 53 7.82 -1.83 12.20
N TYR A 54 7.03 -2.18 11.18
CA TYR A 54 5.82 -2.99 11.37
C TYR A 54 6.12 -4.37 11.94
N LEU A 55 7.10 -5.08 11.40
CA LEU A 55 7.48 -6.41 11.89
C LEU A 55 8.02 -6.34 13.32
N LEU A 56 8.82 -5.33 13.65
CA LEU A 56 9.32 -5.12 15.00
C LEU A 56 8.20 -4.87 16.00
N GLN A 57 7.26 -3.99 15.67
CA GLN A 57 6.12 -3.71 16.55
C GLN A 57 5.17 -4.89 16.66
N LEU A 58 4.97 -5.65 15.58
CA LEU A 58 4.14 -6.86 15.57
C LEU A 58 4.73 -7.94 16.49
N THR A 59 6.03 -8.24 16.35
CA THR A 59 6.72 -9.27 17.13
C THR A 59 6.86 -8.90 18.61
N THR A 60 6.97 -7.60 18.92
CA THR A 60 7.00 -7.09 20.31
C THR A 60 5.61 -6.85 20.92
N GLY A 61 4.52 -7.11 20.17
CA GLY A 61 3.14 -6.91 20.63
C GLY A 61 2.75 -5.44 20.82
N LYS A 62 3.45 -4.50 20.18
CA LYS A 62 3.27 -3.05 20.30
C LYS A 62 2.76 -2.40 19.02
N LEU A 63 2.19 -3.17 18.09
CA LEU A 63 1.71 -2.68 16.80
C LEU A 63 0.64 -1.58 16.94
N ARG A 64 1.01 -0.35 16.60
CA ARG A 64 0.12 0.83 16.71
C ARG A 64 -0.57 1.22 15.41
N ARG A 65 -0.02 0.80 14.28
CA ARG A 65 -0.44 1.19 12.93
C ARG A 65 -0.59 -0.07 12.08
N PHE A 66 -1.46 -0.02 11.07
CA PHE A 66 -1.70 -1.17 10.20
C PHE A 66 -1.60 -0.85 8.69
N ALA A 67 -1.52 0.43 8.34
CA ALA A 67 -1.32 0.90 6.98
C ALA A 67 -0.54 2.22 7.01
N THR A 68 0.39 2.41 6.07
CA THR A 68 1.10 3.68 5.86
C THR A 68 1.10 4.01 4.38
N TYR A 69 0.68 5.23 4.08
CA TYR A 69 0.73 5.84 2.75
C TYR A 69 1.74 6.96 2.83
N PHE A 70 2.60 7.08 1.83
CA PHE A 70 3.58 8.14 1.77
C PHE A 70 3.76 8.58 0.33
N ASP A 71 4.13 9.83 0.17
CA ASP A 71 4.48 10.43 -1.11
C ASP A 71 5.89 10.99 -1.02
N LEU A 72 6.78 10.54 -1.90
CA LEU A 72 8.19 10.94 -1.84
C LEU A 72 8.42 12.35 -2.35
N GLU A 73 7.63 12.81 -3.33
CA GLU A 73 7.79 14.14 -3.92
C GLU A 73 7.47 15.23 -2.90
N SER A 74 6.32 15.12 -2.22
CA SER A 74 5.93 16.03 -1.13
C SER A 74 6.61 15.74 0.20
N GLY A 75 7.22 14.56 0.36
CA GLY A 75 7.72 14.06 1.65
C GLY A 75 6.62 13.79 2.68
N SER A 76 5.35 13.77 2.27
CA SER A 76 4.22 13.58 3.17
C SER A 76 3.98 12.10 3.48
N GLY A 77 3.36 11.84 4.62
CA GLY A 77 3.03 10.49 5.04
C GLY A 77 1.85 10.47 6.00
N LYS A 78 1.03 9.44 5.89
CA LYS A 78 -0.13 9.20 6.74
C LYS A 78 -0.23 7.73 7.08
N SER A 79 -0.58 7.44 8.34
CA SER A 79 -0.84 6.07 8.78
C SER A 79 -2.25 5.90 9.32
N LEU A 80 -2.74 4.68 9.22
CA LEU A 80 -3.95 4.22 9.88
C LEU A 80 -3.57 3.45 11.14
N TYR A 81 -4.25 3.75 12.25
CA TYR A 81 -3.89 3.24 13.57
C TYR A 81 -4.73 2.02 13.94
N THR A 82 -4.21 1.13 14.78
CA THR A 82 -4.88 -0.11 15.23
C THR A 82 -6.05 0.13 16.20
N THR A 83 -6.62 1.33 16.21
CA THR A 83 -7.83 1.66 16.99
C THR A 83 -9.05 1.02 16.34
N GLN A 84 -10.03 0.64 17.16
CA GLN A 84 -11.25 -0.01 16.69
C GLN A 84 -11.97 0.82 15.61
N VAL A 85 -12.05 2.13 15.80
CA VAL A 85 -12.69 3.06 14.85
C VAL A 85 -12.00 3.03 13.49
N SER A 86 -10.67 3.11 13.46
CA SER A 86 -9.90 3.12 12.21
C SER A 86 -10.01 1.79 11.47
N ILE A 87 -9.99 0.66 12.20
CA ILE A 87 -10.18 -0.68 11.62
C ILE A 87 -11.57 -0.80 11.00
N MET A 88 -12.61 -0.39 11.72
CA MET A 88 -13.98 -0.42 11.21
C MET A 88 -14.16 0.48 9.98
N GLN A 89 -13.58 1.68 9.99
CA GLN A 89 -13.62 2.58 8.84
C GLN A 89 -12.95 1.95 7.61
N ALA A 90 -11.77 1.34 7.76
CA ALA A 90 -11.07 0.69 6.65
C ALA A 90 -11.89 -0.48 6.07
N ILE A 91 -12.56 -1.27 6.92
CA ILE A 91 -13.42 -2.37 6.45
C ILE A 91 -14.66 -1.83 5.73
N LEU A 92 -15.34 -0.83 6.29
CA LEU A 92 -16.59 -0.31 5.73
C LEU A 92 -16.39 0.47 4.43
N LEU A 93 -15.33 1.26 4.31
CA LEU A 93 -15.06 2.05 3.11
C LEU A 93 -14.78 1.18 1.87
N SER A 94 -14.23 -0.02 2.05
CA SER A 94 -13.99 -0.98 0.97
C SER A 94 -15.27 -1.49 0.29
N HIS A 95 -16.44 -1.37 0.94
CA HIS A 95 -17.72 -1.85 0.42
C HIS A 95 -18.50 -0.79 -0.37
N SER A 96 -18.06 0.48 -0.35
CA SER A 96 -18.80 1.59 -0.97
C SER A 96 -18.37 1.93 -2.39
N CYS A 97 -17.30 1.31 -2.91
CA CYS A 97 -16.82 1.57 -4.28
C CYS A 97 -17.24 0.45 -5.25
N ALA A 98 -18.55 0.21 -5.35
CA ALA A 98 -19.17 -0.61 -6.39
C ALA A 98 -20.29 0.19 -7.06
N THR A 99 -19.94 1.35 -7.65
CA THR A 99 -20.83 2.03 -8.59
C THR A 99 -20.11 2.16 -9.92
N PRO A 100 -20.55 1.47 -10.99
CA PRO A 100 -19.95 1.65 -12.30
C PRO A 100 -20.25 3.07 -12.77
N ILE A 101 -19.20 3.86 -13.02
CA ILE A 101 -19.32 5.14 -13.71
C ILE A 101 -19.81 4.81 -15.13
N GLY A 102 -21.07 5.16 -15.38
CA GLY A 102 -21.75 4.94 -16.65
C GLY A 102 -21.01 5.60 -17.81
N LYS A 103 -20.89 4.84 -18.89
CA LYS A 103 -20.56 5.34 -20.22
C LYS A 103 -21.57 6.43 -20.60
N ARG A 104 -21.08 7.60 -20.99
CA ARG A 104 -21.74 8.48 -21.96
C ARG A 104 -20.94 8.43 -23.24
#